data_AF-A0A6L8G706-F1
#
_entry.id   AF-A0A6L8G706-F1
#
_cell.length_a   1.000
_cell.length_b   1.000
_cell.length_c   1.000
_cell.angle_alpha   90.00
_cell.angle_beta   90.00
_cell.angle_gamma   90.00
#
_symmetry.space_group_name_H-M   'P 1'
#
loop_
_entity.id
_entity.type
_entity.pdbx_description
1 polymer ?
#
loop_
_entity_poly.entity_id
_entity_poly.type
_entity_poly.pdbx_seq_one_letter_code
_entity_poly.pdbx_strand_id
1 'polypeptide(L)'
;MRPFRQALVLGMLSVGFGGMVVHGSPIECAPATADCLLRAAREATGDLGRQLQRDEAHFAITAALAELGRLAEAVQEAGLIENPITMAEAEAEIVRAAALLGAFDTAFEIAMEIGDARNRSAKDLALETLAIEQAARGLIDEAFDTVVAINNPFRRSEAQAAIAVSVARSGDIPSAMHAAARIGMDYWFTAEQNRFKIASGLVARSDRFDHYWFYEALAEVARIQSQSGDIEVGLQTAHAIPDLGGRARAMAGIAAEQVAQGNIEAALTTARRIEASYGDHEAMVAISDGMAAAGDFGGALEMALAIQEAYGDGAALAALAERQAMTGAYDDSVETLSEITVIEDLDRARAIIAREYARTDRSRAALEMVANIANRNKRFDAVRAIAVMLATEGKTDRALDLVTEFAGRADAEELVTAVVLAQARTSGLDTAVAIAGTLDDPMFRAIALAGLAALAR
;
A
#
# COMPACT_ATOMS: atom_id res chain seq x y z
N MET A 1 13.58 5.77 -83.94
CA MET A 1 13.11 6.58 -82.80
C MET A 1 13.64 5.89 -81.55
N ARG A 2 14.89 6.10 -81.11
CA ARG A 2 15.38 7.16 -80.18
C ARG A 2 14.45 7.39 -78.94
N PRO A 3 14.99 7.59 -77.71
CA PRO A 3 16.27 7.07 -77.19
C PRO A 3 16.45 6.89 -75.63
N PHE A 4 17.62 6.34 -75.25
CA PHE A 4 18.60 6.79 -74.22
C PHE A 4 18.47 6.59 -72.67
N ARG A 5 19.62 6.11 -72.11
CA ARG A 5 20.31 6.32 -70.78
C ARG A 5 19.84 5.50 -69.56
N GLN A 6 20.68 4.63 -68.95
CA GLN A 6 21.91 4.80 -68.13
C GLN A 6 21.65 5.10 -66.63
N ALA A 7 22.40 4.37 -65.80
CA ALA A 7 22.40 4.23 -64.34
C ALA A 7 22.36 5.52 -63.50
N LEU A 8 21.79 5.44 -62.28
CA LEU A 8 22.19 6.27 -61.14
C LEU A 8 21.86 5.64 -59.77
N VAL A 9 22.81 5.82 -58.85
CA VAL A 9 22.83 5.53 -57.42
C VAL A 9 22.16 6.65 -56.64
N LEU A 10 21.39 6.34 -55.59
CA LEU A 10 21.03 7.21 -54.43
C LEU A 10 20.23 6.31 -53.46
N GLY A 11 20.51 6.18 -52.16
CA GLY A 11 21.20 7.06 -51.24
C GLY A 11 20.25 7.36 -50.07
N MET A 12 20.55 6.78 -48.90
CA MET A 12 20.17 7.18 -47.53
C MET A 12 18.68 7.42 -47.19
N LEU A 13 18.23 6.80 -46.11
CA LEU A 13 17.83 7.53 -44.90
C LEU A 13 17.78 6.57 -43.71
N SER A 14 18.89 6.55 -42.98
CA SER A 14 18.92 6.30 -41.54
C SER A 14 17.94 7.24 -40.84
N VAL A 15 16.91 6.68 -40.19
CA VAL A 15 16.22 7.39 -39.10
C VAL A 15 16.95 7.00 -37.83
N GLY A 16 17.64 8.00 -37.28
CA GLY A 16 18.47 7.84 -36.10
C GLY A 16 17.62 7.52 -34.87
N PHE A 17 18.06 6.51 -34.13
CA PHE A 17 17.94 6.50 -32.68
C PHE A 17 18.56 7.81 -32.16
N GLY A 18 17.72 8.74 -31.71
CA GLY A 18 18.15 9.87 -30.90
C GLY A 18 18.75 9.31 -29.61
N GLY A 19 20.04 9.60 -29.41
CA GLY A 19 20.87 8.93 -28.42
C GLY A 19 20.41 9.11 -26.98
N MET A 20 20.04 8.00 -26.35
CA MET A 20 20.54 7.70 -25.01
C MET A 20 22.01 7.31 -25.18
N VAL A 21 22.90 8.13 -24.67
CA VAL A 21 24.29 7.72 -24.46
C VAL A 21 24.25 6.67 -23.35
N VAL A 22 24.53 5.41 -23.69
CA VAL A 22 24.64 4.32 -22.74
C VAL A 22 25.91 4.54 -21.92
N HIS A 23 25.79 5.08 -20.70
CA HIS A 23 26.90 5.25 -19.76
C HIS A 23 26.91 4.23 -18.61
N GLY A 24 25.97 3.28 -18.60
CA GLY A 24 25.97 2.14 -17.71
C GLY A 24 27.01 1.07 -18.08
N SER A 25 27.62 0.45 -17.06
CA SER A 25 28.48 -0.72 -17.25
C SER A 25 27.63 -1.99 -17.39
N PRO A 26 27.93 -2.91 -18.32
CA PRO A 26 27.20 -4.17 -18.43
C PRO A 26 27.32 -4.98 -17.13
N ILE A 27 26.21 -5.46 -16.59
CA ILE A 27 26.21 -6.34 -15.42
C ILE A 27 26.51 -7.76 -15.88
N GLU A 28 27.65 -8.31 -15.48
CA GLU A 28 28.09 -9.67 -15.83
C GLU A 28 27.43 -10.75 -14.94
N CYS A 29 26.10 -10.77 -14.87
CA CYS A 29 25.33 -11.79 -14.15
C CYS A 29 24.52 -12.67 -15.11
N ALA A 30 25.19 -13.63 -15.75
CA ALA A 30 24.56 -14.68 -16.54
C ALA A 30 25.02 -16.06 -16.05
N PRO A 31 24.19 -16.84 -15.32
CA PRO A 31 22.79 -16.57 -14.97
C PRO A 31 22.62 -15.51 -13.85
N ALA A 32 21.49 -14.81 -13.87
CA ALA A 32 21.09 -13.80 -12.88
C ALA A 32 20.72 -14.41 -11.52
N THR A 33 21.71 -14.98 -10.81
CA THR A 33 21.56 -15.57 -9.47
C THR A 33 21.52 -14.50 -8.39
N ALA A 34 20.82 -14.78 -7.27
CA ALA A 34 20.75 -13.88 -6.12
C ALA A 34 22.14 -13.43 -5.63
N ASP A 35 23.10 -14.36 -5.50
CA ASP A 35 24.47 -14.04 -5.06
C ASP A 35 25.23 -13.12 -6.02
N CYS A 36 25.02 -13.29 -7.34
CA CYS A 36 25.64 -12.41 -8.32
C CYS A 36 25.07 -10.99 -8.23
N LEU A 37 23.74 -10.89 -8.15
CA LEU A 37 23.03 -9.62 -8.11
C LEU A 37 23.30 -8.85 -6.81
N LEU A 38 23.35 -9.54 -5.66
CA LEU A 38 23.74 -8.92 -4.38
C LEU A 38 25.19 -8.41 -4.41
N ARG A 39 26.10 -9.14 -5.06
CA ARG A 39 27.48 -8.67 -5.23
C ARG A 39 27.55 -7.42 -6.09
N ALA A 40 26.87 -7.43 -7.24
CA ALA A 40 26.80 -6.28 -8.14
C ALA A 40 26.14 -5.06 -7.46
N ALA A 41 25.12 -5.28 -6.61
CA ALA A 41 24.50 -4.21 -5.82
C ALA A 41 25.49 -3.59 -4.81
N ARG A 42 26.28 -4.42 -4.11
CA ARG A 42 27.34 -3.94 -3.21
C ARG A 42 28.46 -3.21 -3.94
N GLU A 43 28.85 -3.67 -5.12
CA GLU A 43 29.82 -2.98 -5.99
C GLU A 43 29.31 -1.58 -6.38
N ALA A 44 28.06 -1.48 -6.85
CA ALA A 44 27.43 -0.19 -7.15
C ALA A 44 27.30 0.72 -5.90
N THR A 45 27.11 0.12 -4.73
CA THR A 45 27.09 0.85 -3.44
C THR A 45 28.48 1.43 -3.11
N GLY A 46 29.56 0.72 -3.43
CA GLY A 46 30.94 1.17 -3.26
C GLY A 46 31.31 2.41 -4.08
N ASP A 47 30.61 2.64 -5.20
CA ASP A 47 30.80 3.82 -6.06
C ASP A 47 30.13 5.09 -5.50
N LEU A 48 29.31 4.97 -4.45
CA LEU A 48 28.55 6.08 -3.90
C LEU A 48 29.39 6.98 -3.00
N GLY A 49 29.48 8.26 -3.37
CA GLY A 49 30.22 9.27 -2.60
C GLY A 49 29.48 9.80 -1.36
N ARG A 50 28.14 9.85 -1.38
CA ARG A 50 27.33 10.42 -0.28
C ARG A 50 26.83 9.32 0.67
N GLN A 51 26.99 9.55 1.98
CA GLN A 51 26.57 8.59 3.00
C GLN A 51 25.09 8.25 2.91
N LEU A 52 24.22 9.26 2.76
CA LEU A 52 22.77 9.03 2.65
C LEU A 52 22.40 8.08 1.50
N GLN A 53 23.12 8.14 0.37
CA GLN A 53 22.84 7.23 -0.75
C GLN A 53 23.35 5.80 -0.46
N ARG A 54 24.47 5.67 0.27
CA ARG A 54 24.95 4.36 0.74
C ARG A 54 23.99 3.72 1.71
N ASP A 55 23.45 4.49 2.66
CA ASP A 55 22.45 4.03 3.63
C ASP A 55 21.21 3.45 2.91
N GLU A 56 20.69 4.15 1.90
CA GLU A 56 19.55 3.67 1.06
C GLU A 56 19.89 2.39 0.29
N ALA A 57 21.10 2.30 -0.29
CA ALA A 57 21.52 1.10 -1.01
C ALA A 57 21.70 -0.10 -0.07
N HIS A 58 22.30 0.09 1.11
CA HIS A 58 22.42 -0.94 2.15
C HIS A 58 21.05 -1.35 2.71
N PHE A 59 20.09 -0.44 2.84
CA PHE A 59 18.70 -0.77 3.18
C PHE A 59 18.09 -1.72 2.14
N ALA A 60 18.23 -1.40 0.85
CA ALA A 60 17.69 -2.25 -0.23
C ALA A 60 18.34 -3.65 -0.25
N ILE A 61 19.65 -3.75 -0.05
CA ILE A 61 20.37 -5.03 0.03
C ILE A 61 19.92 -5.82 1.27
N THR A 62 19.74 -5.15 2.41
CA THR A 62 19.25 -5.74 3.65
C THR A 62 17.86 -6.35 3.46
N ALA A 63 16.93 -5.59 2.88
CA ALA A 63 15.58 -6.06 2.60
C ALA A 63 15.59 -7.29 1.67
N ALA A 64 16.43 -7.28 0.62
CA ALA A 64 16.58 -8.41 -0.29
C ALA A 64 17.12 -9.67 0.42
N LEU A 65 18.12 -9.52 1.28
CA LEU A 65 18.66 -10.63 2.09
C LEU A 65 17.61 -11.20 3.05
N ALA A 66 16.83 -10.32 3.70
CA ALA A 66 15.76 -10.71 4.61
C ALA A 66 14.67 -11.51 3.87
N GLU A 67 14.23 -11.05 2.69
CA GLU A 67 13.26 -11.75 1.86
C GLU A 67 13.73 -13.13 1.38
N LEU A 68 15.03 -13.28 1.13
CA LEU A 68 15.67 -14.56 0.82
C LEU A 68 15.83 -15.48 2.04
N GLY A 69 15.44 -15.03 3.24
CA GLY A 69 15.60 -15.77 4.50
C GLY A 69 17.02 -15.80 5.04
N ARG A 70 17.93 -14.98 4.49
CA ARG A 70 19.34 -14.88 4.91
C ARG A 70 19.48 -13.89 6.07
N LEU A 71 18.72 -14.12 7.15
CA LEU A 71 18.53 -13.17 8.26
C LEU A 71 19.86 -12.71 8.88
N ALA A 72 20.81 -13.62 9.08
CA ALA A 72 22.12 -13.28 9.65
C ALA A 72 22.92 -12.33 8.76
N GLU A 73 22.85 -12.51 7.44
CA GLU A 73 23.52 -11.60 6.49
C GLU A 73 22.78 -10.28 6.38
N ALA A 74 21.45 -10.29 6.46
CA ALA A 74 20.65 -9.07 6.49
C ALA A 74 21.01 -8.20 7.71
N VAL A 75 21.16 -8.78 8.90
CA VAL A 75 21.60 -8.05 10.11
C VAL A 75 23.01 -7.48 9.93
N GLN A 76 23.92 -8.23 9.32
CA GLN A 76 25.28 -7.74 9.03
C GLN A 76 25.26 -6.56 8.04
N GLU A 77 24.44 -6.63 7.01
CA GLU A 77 24.28 -5.56 6.02
C GLU A 77 23.62 -4.32 6.63
N ALA A 78 22.60 -4.48 7.47
CA ALA A 78 21.94 -3.40 8.19
C ALA A 78 22.93 -2.62 9.07
N GLY A 79 23.90 -3.31 9.67
CA GLY A 79 24.96 -2.71 10.47
C GLY A 79 25.94 -1.82 9.69
N LEU A 80 25.87 -1.78 8.36
CA LEU A 80 26.62 -0.84 7.51
C LEU A 80 25.92 0.51 7.34
N ILE A 81 24.66 0.63 7.79
CA ILE A 81 23.86 1.86 7.70
C ILE A 81 24.27 2.80 8.84
N GLU A 82 24.71 4.02 8.51
CA GLU A 82 25.13 5.01 9.51
C GLU A 82 23.96 5.85 10.04
N ASN A 83 22.95 6.11 9.21
CA ASN A 83 21.76 6.83 9.64
C ASN A 83 20.92 5.94 10.59
N PRO A 84 20.72 6.35 11.86
CA PRO A 84 20.02 5.52 12.84
C PRO A 84 18.54 5.31 12.53
N ILE A 85 17.90 6.20 11.78
CA ILE A 85 16.49 6.04 11.35
C ILE A 85 16.43 4.94 10.29
N THR A 86 17.24 5.06 9.24
CA THR A 86 17.30 4.08 8.14
C THR A 86 17.76 2.70 8.64
N MET A 87 18.68 2.65 9.61
CA MET A 87 19.10 1.40 10.25
C MET A 87 17.94 0.74 11.00
N ALA A 88 17.20 1.50 11.81
CA ALA A 88 16.05 1.00 12.54
C ALA A 88 14.92 0.51 11.61
N GLU A 89 14.71 1.19 10.48
CA GLU A 89 13.78 0.75 9.43
C GLU A 89 14.24 -0.56 8.77
N ALA A 90 15.54 -0.70 8.49
CA ALA A 90 16.11 -1.92 7.93
C ALA A 90 15.95 -3.11 8.89
N GLU A 91 16.22 -2.90 10.17
CA GLU A 91 16.03 -3.92 11.21
C GLU A 91 14.55 -4.33 11.33
N ALA A 92 13.61 -3.38 11.23
CA ALA A 92 12.17 -3.69 11.23
C ALA A 92 11.76 -4.55 10.02
N GLU A 93 12.35 -4.34 8.83
CA GLU A 93 12.15 -5.22 7.67
C GLU A 93 12.67 -6.64 7.91
N ILE A 94 13.80 -6.79 8.61
CA ILE A 94 14.32 -8.10 9.01
C ILE A 94 13.35 -8.79 9.97
N VAL A 95 12.82 -8.07 10.98
CA VAL A 95 11.82 -8.59 11.92
C VAL A 95 10.58 -9.09 11.18
N ARG A 96 10.06 -8.29 10.24
CA ARG A 96 8.91 -8.67 9.41
C ARG A 96 9.18 -9.96 8.62
N ALA A 97 10.32 -10.04 7.94
CA ALA A 97 10.70 -11.23 7.17
C ALA A 97 10.87 -12.47 8.07
N ALA A 98 11.52 -12.32 9.22
CA ALA A 98 11.69 -13.39 10.20
C ALA A 98 10.33 -13.89 10.75
N ALA A 99 9.41 -12.98 11.08
CA ALA A 99 8.07 -13.31 11.53
C ALA A 99 7.26 -14.07 10.47
N LEU A 100 7.32 -13.65 9.20
CA LEU A 100 6.69 -14.35 8.08
C LEU A 100 7.23 -15.78 7.89
N LEU A 101 8.53 -15.97 8.12
CA LEU A 101 9.19 -17.29 8.10
C LEU A 101 8.88 -18.14 9.36
N GLY A 102 8.19 -17.58 10.36
CA GLY A 102 7.89 -18.23 11.63
C GLY A 102 9.08 -18.27 12.61
N ALA A 103 10.16 -17.53 12.33
CA ALA A 103 11.32 -17.40 13.20
C ALA A 103 11.05 -16.35 14.30
N PHE A 104 10.03 -16.59 15.13
CA PHE A 104 9.50 -15.60 16.08
C PHE A 104 10.49 -15.18 17.16
N ASP A 105 11.30 -16.11 17.68
CA ASP A 105 12.30 -15.78 18.70
C ASP A 105 13.37 -14.83 18.13
N THR A 106 13.89 -15.14 16.94
CA THR A 106 14.85 -14.29 16.22
C THR A 106 14.24 -12.93 15.89
N ALA A 107 12.98 -12.89 15.45
CA ALA A 107 12.26 -11.65 15.17
C ALA A 107 12.13 -10.78 16.43
N PHE A 108 11.80 -11.40 17.58
CA PHE A 108 11.69 -10.69 18.85
C PHE A 108 13.04 -10.16 19.35
N GLU A 109 14.10 -10.96 19.26
CA GLU A 109 15.46 -10.55 19.62
C GLU A 109 15.91 -9.31 18.83
N ILE A 110 15.77 -9.35 17.50
CA ILE A 110 16.12 -8.21 16.63
C ILE A 110 15.24 -6.99 16.97
N ALA A 111 13.93 -7.16 17.12
CA ALA A 111 13.02 -6.07 17.48
C ALA A 111 13.40 -5.39 18.80
N MET A 112 13.95 -6.14 19.75
CA MET A 112 14.38 -5.60 21.03
C MET A 112 15.66 -4.77 20.94
N GLU A 113 16.53 -5.04 19.97
CA GLU A 113 17.77 -4.31 19.70
C GLU A 113 17.56 -2.99 18.95
N ILE A 114 16.43 -2.84 18.23
CA ILE A 114 16.10 -1.62 17.49
C ILE A 114 16.14 -0.38 18.39
N GLY A 115 16.96 0.59 17.99
CA GLY A 115 17.14 1.86 18.69
C GLY A 115 15.90 2.77 18.63
N ASP A 116 15.64 3.54 19.70
CA ASP A 116 14.51 4.48 19.78
C ASP A 116 14.83 5.81 19.07
N ALA A 117 14.65 5.84 17.75
CA ALA A 117 14.55 7.08 17.00
C ALA A 117 13.11 7.61 17.09
N ARG A 118 12.94 8.83 17.63
CA ARG A 118 11.66 9.37 18.14
C ARG A 118 10.41 9.22 17.25
N ASN A 119 9.30 8.94 17.96
CA ASN A 119 7.86 9.01 17.62
C ASN A 119 7.38 8.18 16.41
N ARG A 120 6.77 7.02 16.71
CA ARG A 120 6.68 5.83 15.84
C ARG A 120 8.05 5.14 15.73
N SER A 121 8.56 4.71 16.89
CA SER A 121 9.75 3.86 16.96
C SER A 121 9.54 2.64 16.06
N ALA A 122 10.48 2.40 15.16
CA ALA A 122 10.50 1.22 14.31
C ALA A 122 10.39 -0.06 15.14
N LYS A 123 10.92 -0.04 16.38
CA LYS A 123 10.73 -1.08 17.40
C LYS A 123 9.26 -1.40 17.69
N ASP A 124 8.42 -0.40 17.95
CA ASP A 124 7.01 -0.65 18.29
C ASP A 124 6.28 -1.27 17.08
N LEU A 125 6.57 -0.78 15.87
CA LEU A 125 6.01 -1.34 14.62
C LEU A 125 6.50 -2.77 14.36
N ALA A 126 7.76 -3.05 14.65
CA ALA A 126 8.35 -4.38 14.51
C ALA A 126 7.71 -5.38 15.50
N LEU A 127 7.52 -4.98 16.76
CA LEU A 127 6.84 -5.77 17.79
C LEU A 127 5.36 -6.00 17.43
N GLU A 128 4.66 -4.97 16.96
CA GLU A 128 3.28 -5.11 16.48
C GLU A 128 3.19 -6.08 15.30
N THR A 129 4.06 -5.94 14.29
CA THR A 129 4.11 -6.82 13.11
C THR A 129 4.35 -8.27 13.51
N LEU A 130 5.32 -8.50 14.41
CA LEU A 130 5.60 -9.82 14.96
C LEU A 130 4.36 -10.41 15.66
N ALA A 131 3.70 -9.63 16.52
CA ALA A 131 2.54 -10.08 17.25
C ALA A 131 1.33 -10.39 16.35
N ILE A 132 1.10 -9.59 15.30
CA ILE A 132 0.06 -9.85 14.30
C ILE A 132 0.31 -11.20 13.60
N GLU A 133 1.56 -11.49 13.23
CA GLU A 133 1.96 -12.74 12.58
C GLU A 133 1.87 -13.95 13.52
N GLN A 134 2.20 -13.79 14.80
CA GLN A 134 1.96 -14.80 15.84
C GLN A 134 0.46 -15.10 15.98
N ALA A 135 -0.36 -14.05 16.12
CA ALA A 135 -1.80 -14.15 16.27
C ALA A 135 -2.49 -14.80 15.06
N ALA A 136 -2.04 -14.48 13.83
CA ALA A 136 -2.53 -15.10 12.60
C ALA A 136 -2.30 -16.62 12.54
N ARG A 137 -1.31 -17.12 13.29
CA ARG A 137 -1.02 -18.56 13.44
C ARG A 137 -1.65 -19.18 14.71
N GLY A 138 -2.51 -18.43 15.40
CA GLY A 138 -3.20 -18.89 16.62
C GLY A 138 -2.40 -18.73 17.91
N LEU A 139 -1.21 -18.14 17.88
CA LEU A 139 -0.35 -17.89 19.04
C LEU A 139 -0.74 -16.58 19.73
N ILE A 140 -1.97 -16.54 20.26
CA ILE A 140 -2.58 -15.31 20.77
C ILE A 140 -1.88 -14.88 22.07
N ASP A 141 -1.56 -15.81 22.97
CA ASP A 141 -0.93 -15.46 24.23
C ASP A 141 0.49 -14.90 24.02
N GLU A 142 1.27 -15.54 23.16
CA GLU A 142 2.60 -15.09 22.75
C GLU A 142 2.55 -13.72 22.05
N ALA A 143 1.54 -13.48 21.21
CA ALA A 143 1.33 -12.17 20.59
C ALA A 143 1.12 -11.07 21.62
N PHE A 144 0.34 -11.34 22.67
CA PHE A 144 0.13 -10.39 23.77
C PHE A 144 1.41 -10.18 24.59
N ASP A 145 2.19 -11.24 24.85
CA ASP A 145 3.49 -11.14 25.53
C ASP A 145 4.49 -10.29 24.73
N THR A 146 4.49 -10.39 23.40
CA THR A 146 5.32 -9.57 22.51
C THR A 146 5.00 -8.08 22.67
N VAL A 147 3.72 -7.68 22.60
CA VAL A 147 3.33 -6.26 22.64
C VAL A 147 3.43 -5.63 24.03
N VAL A 148 3.62 -6.42 25.09
CA VAL A 148 3.96 -5.88 26.44
C VAL A 148 5.28 -5.10 26.42
N ALA A 149 6.20 -5.45 25.51
CA ALA A 149 7.47 -4.73 25.33
C ALA A 149 7.29 -3.33 24.69
N ILE A 150 6.10 -3.01 24.15
CA ILE A 150 5.76 -1.67 23.67
C ILE A 150 5.53 -0.75 24.88
N ASN A 151 6.47 0.18 25.07
CA ASN A 151 6.49 1.07 26.24
C ASN A 151 5.32 2.06 26.26
N ASN A 152 4.91 2.57 25.09
CA ASN A 152 3.84 3.56 25.01
C ASN A 152 2.47 2.87 25.19
N PRO A 153 1.70 3.19 26.25
CA PRO A 153 0.39 2.61 26.52
C PRO A 153 -0.57 2.64 25.33
N PHE A 154 -0.64 3.79 24.65
CA PHE A 154 -1.57 4.00 23.55
C PHE A 154 -1.24 3.10 22.37
N ARG A 155 0.05 3.00 22.03
CA ARG A 155 0.58 2.14 20.97
C ARG A 155 0.49 0.66 21.30
N ARG A 156 0.64 0.30 22.57
CA ARG A 156 0.40 -1.06 23.01
C ARG A 156 -1.06 -1.45 22.84
N SER A 157 -2.00 -0.60 23.25
CA SER A 157 -3.43 -0.86 23.06
C SER A 157 -3.83 -0.91 21.57
N GLU A 158 -3.19 -0.09 20.72
CA GLU A 158 -3.27 -0.17 19.24
C GLU A 158 -2.84 -1.56 18.73
N ALA A 159 -1.64 -2.02 19.11
CA ALA A 159 -1.13 -3.33 18.71
C ALA A 159 -1.98 -4.49 19.24
N GLN A 160 -2.55 -4.37 20.44
CA GLN A 160 -3.49 -5.34 21.00
C GLN A 160 -4.81 -5.40 20.21
N ALA A 161 -5.30 -4.27 19.72
CA ALA A 161 -6.43 -4.23 18.80
C ALA A 161 -6.09 -4.92 17.47
N ALA A 162 -4.89 -4.67 16.93
CA ALA A 162 -4.42 -5.32 15.71
C ALA A 162 -4.30 -6.84 15.85
N ILE A 163 -3.90 -7.36 17.03
CA ILE A 163 -3.95 -8.79 17.36
C ILE A 163 -5.38 -9.33 17.25
N ALA A 164 -6.36 -8.69 17.90
CA ALA A 164 -7.74 -9.15 17.87
C ALA A 164 -8.31 -9.16 16.44
N VAL A 165 -7.99 -8.14 15.64
CA VAL A 165 -8.38 -8.05 14.23
C VAL A 165 -7.70 -9.14 13.39
N SER A 166 -6.42 -9.42 13.62
CA SER A 166 -5.69 -10.50 12.94
C SER A 166 -6.35 -11.87 13.20
N VAL A 167 -6.69 -12.15 14.46
CA VAL A 167 -7.41 -13.37 14.84
C VAL A 167 -8.78 -13.43 14.16
N ALA A 168 -9.52 -12.32 14.09
CA ALA A 168 -10.81 -12.28 13.40
C ALA A 168 -10.68 -12.62 11.90
N ARG A 169 -9.63 -12.09 11.25
CA ARG A 169 -9.33 -12.37 9.82
C ARG A 169 -8.96 -13.83 9.55
N SER A 170 -8.47 -14.56 10.56
CA SER A 170 -8.26 -16.02 10.46
C SER A 170 -9.57 -16.83 10.48
N GLY A 171 -10.71 -16.20 10.79
CA GLY A 171 -12.02 -16.82 10.92
C GLY A 171 -12.40 -17.21 12.35
N ASP A 172 -11.48 -17.12 13.31
CA ASP A 172 -11.75 -17.40 14.72
C ASP A 172 -12.35 -16.19 15.46
N ILE A 173 -13.61 -15.91 15.17
CA ILE A 173 -14.36 -14.80 15.78
C ILE A 173 -14.46 -14.91 17.31
N PRO A 174 -14.73 -16.09 17.93
CA PRO A 174 -14.72 -16.22 19.38
C PRO A 174 -13.38 -15.82 20.02
N SER A 175 -12.25 -16.31 19.48
CA SER A 175 -10.94 -15.94 20.01
C SER A 175 -10.60 -14.47 19.74
N ALA A 176 -11.07 -13.89 18.64
CA ALA A 176 -10.94 -12.46 18.37
C ALA A 176 -11.68 -11.61 19.42
N MET A 177 -12.90 -12.00 19.80
CA MET A 177 -13.64 -11.32 20.87
C MET A 177 -12.95 -11.46 22.22
N HIS A 178 -12.35 -12.62 22.50
CA HIS A 178 -11.52 -12.82 23.69
C HIS A 178 -10.26 -11.96 23.67
N ALA A 179 -9.57 -11.85 22.53
CA ALA A 179 -8.42 -10.98 22.34
C ALA A 179 -8.81 -9.50 22.52
N ALA A 180 -9.91 -9.05 21.91
CA ALA A 180 -10.41 -7.69 22.08
C ALA A 180 -10.69 -7.37 23.56
N ALA A 181 -11.29 -8.30 24.29
CA ALA A 181 -11.56 -8.14 25.72
C ALA A 181 -10.30 -8.00 26.60
N ARG A 182 -9.10 -8.29 26.08
CA ARG A 182 -7.81 -8.11 26.78
C ARG A 182 -7.20 -6.72 26.58
N ILE A 183 -7.70 -5.92 25.63
CA ILE A 183 -7.12 -4.61 25.29
C ILE A 183 -7.13 -3.69 26.52
N GLY A 184 -5.95 -3.17 26.90
CA GLY A 184 -5.80 -2.18 27.98
C GLY A 184 -6.17 -2.65 29.39
N MET A 185 -6.37 -3.95 29.61
CA MET A 185 -6.88 -4.48 30.89
C MET A 185 -5.81 -4.60 32.00
N ASP A 186 -4.52 -4.50 31.67
CA ASP A 186 -3.42 -4.72 32.63
C ASP A 186 -2.84 -3.44 33.25
N TYR A 187 -3.30 -2.27 32.82
CA TYR A 187 -2.67 -1.02 33.25
C TYR A 187 -2.96 -0.65 34.72
N TRP A 188 -4.02 -1.20 35.33
CA TRP A 188 -4.49 -0.78 36.68
C TRP A 188 -5.27 -1.83 37.51
N PHE A 189 -5.45 -3.08 37.04
CA PHE A 189 -6.35 -4.06 37.69
C PHE A 189 -5.77 -5.48 37.75
N THR A 190 -6.19 -6.23 38.77
CA THR A 190 -5.89 -7.67 38.91
C THR A 190 -6.78 -8.53 38.01
N ALA A 191 -6.35 -9.75 37.68
CA ALA A 191 -7.10 -10.69 36.83
C ALA A 191 -8.55 -10.96 37.31
N GLU A 192 -8.80 -10.87 38.62
CA GLU A 192 -10.13 -11.04 39.21
C GLU A 192 -11.04 -9.82 38.97
N GLN A 193 -10.49 -8.60 39.07
CA GLN A 193 -11.19 -7.35 38.75
C GLN A 193 -11.52 -7.24 37.26
N ASN A 194 -10.72 -7.87 36.40
CA ASN A 194 -10.93 -7.94 34.96
C ASN A 194 -12.16 -8.79 34.59
N ARG A 195 -12.33 -9.97 35.24
CA ARG A 195 -13.52 -10.81 35.04
C ARG A 195 -14.81 -10.13 35.48
N PHE A 196 -14.77 -9.39 36.58
CA PHE A 196 -15.94 -8.67 37.10
C PHE A 196 -16.38 -7.54 36.16
N LYS A 197 -15.45 -6.77 35.57
CA LYS A 197 -15.76 -5.68 34.63
C LYS A 197 -16.39 -6.14 33.32
N ILE A 198 -15.87 -7.22 32.74
CA ILE A 198 -16.41 -7.82 31.51
C ILE A 198 -17.84 -8.31 31.76
N ALA A 199 -18.07 -8.99 32.90
CA ALA A 199 -19.39 -9.49 33.27
C ALA A 199 -20.41 -8.39 33.61
N SER A 200 -19.96 -7.20 34.03
CA SER A 200 -20.83 -6.14 34.53
C SER A 200 -21.10 -5.01 33.52
N GLY A 201 -20.62 -5.12 32.27
CA GLY A 201 -20.78 -4.07 31.24
C GLY A 201 -20.15 -2.71 31.63
N LEU A 202 -19.24 -2.69 32.62
CA LEU A 202 -18.68 -1.47 33.23
C LEU A 202 -17.54 -0.83 32.43
N VAL A 203 -17.37 -1.21 31.16
CA VAL A 203 -16.48 -0.50 30.21
C VAL A 203 -16.99 0.93 29.94
N ALA A 204 -18.23 1.25 30.34
CA ALA A 204 -18.87 2.56 30.20
C ALA A 204 -18.48 3.60 31.28
N ARG A 205 -17.20 3.95 31.39
CA ARG A 205 -16.79 5.28 31.91
C ARG A 205 -15.82 5.96 30.95
N SER A 206 -16.30 7.08 30.40
CA SER A 206 -15.90 7.83 29.20
C SER A 206 -14.54 8.53 29.22
N ASP A 207 -13.59 8.10 30.05
CA ASP A 207 -12.50 8.99 30.47
C ASP A 207 -11.10 8.40 30.20
N ARG A 208 -10.96 7.27 29.47
CA ARG A 208 -9.69 6.53 29.35
C ARG A 208 -9.39 6.02 27.93
N PHE A 209 -8.12 6.18 27.51
CA PHE A 209 -7.61 5.93 26.16
C PHE A 209 -7.75 4.49 25.65
N ASP A 210 -7.74 3.49 26.55
CA ASP A 210 -7.82 2.07 26.18
C ASP A 210 -9.17 1.67 25.56
N HIS A 211 -10.22 2.42 25.86
CA HIS A 211 -11.56 2.14 25.35
C HIS A 211 -11.68 2.42 23.86
N TYR A 212 -10.94 3.41 23.34
CA TYR A 212 -10.93 3.71 21.92
C TYR A 212 -10.51 2.48 21.12
N TRP A 213 -9.35 1.89 21.43
CA TRP A 213 -8.83 0.72 20.73
C TRP A 213 -9.67 -0.54 20.92
N PHE A 214 -10.30 -0.69 22.08
CA PHE A 214 -11.29 -1.75 22.28
C PHE A 214 -12.49 -1.61 21.33
N TYR A 215 -13.06 -0.41 21.22
CA TYR A 215 -14.19 -0.17 20.32
C TYR A 215 -13.79 -0.25 18.84
N GLU A 216 -12.57 0.17 18.48
CA GLU A 216 -12.03 -0.05 17.14
C GLU A 216 -11.92 -1.53 16.80
N ALA A 217 -11.38 -2.34 17.70
CA ALA A 217 -11.31 -3.78 17.50
C ALA A 217 -12.70 -4.40 17.31
N LEU A 218 -13.69 -4.00 18.12
CA LEU A 218 -15.07 -4.48 17.96
C LEU A 218 -15.71 -4.02 16.65
N ALA A 219 -15.46 -2.78 16.22
CA ALA A 219 -15.97 -2.25 14.97
C ALA A 219 -15.44 -3.04 13.76
N GLU A 220 -14.13 -3.35 13.76
CA GLU A 220 -13.51 -4.14 12.71
C GLU A 220 -13.93 -5.61 12.76
N VAL A 221 -14.11 -6.20 13.95
CA VAL A 221 -14.69 -7.55 14.09
C VAL A 221 -16.11 -7.60 13.54
N ALA A 222 -16.95 -6.60 13.82
CA ALA A 222 -18.31 -6.50 13.28
C ALA A 222 -18.32 -6.43 11.73
N ARG A 223 -17.37 -5.69 11.17
CA ARG A 223 -17.14 -5.62 9.72
C ARG A 223 -16.72 -6.98 9.16
N ILE A 224 -15.75 -7.66 9.77
CA ILE A 224 -15.29 -8.99 9.34
C ILE A 224 -16.41 -10.05 9.42
N GLN A 225 -17.23 -10.04 10.49
CA GLN A 225 -18.41 -10.89 10.60
C GLN A 225 -19.36 -10.70 9.41
N SER A 226 -19.61 -9.44 9.05
CA SER A 226 -20.44 -9.07 7.91
C SER A 226 -19.85 -9.56 6.58
N GLN A 227 -18.52 -9.45 6.40
CA GLN A 227 -17.81 -9.97 5.22
C GLN A 227 -17.89 -11.48 5.09
N SER A 228 -17.95 -12.20 6.21
CA SER A 228 -18.13 -13.66 6.22
C SER A 228 -19.57 -14.10 5.87
N GLY A 229 -20.46 -13.16 5.56
CA GLY A 229 -21.84 -13.39 5.14
C GLY A 229 -22.86 -13.27 6.27
N ASP A 230 -22.43 -12.98 7.50
CA ASP A 230 -23.33 -12.82 8.65
C ASP A 230 -23.52 -11.33 9.01
N ILE A 231 -24.22 -10.63 8.12
CA ILE A 231 -24.57 -9.20 8.29
C ILE A 231 -25.35 -8.96 9.59
N GLU A 232 -26.24 -9.88 9.96
CA GLU A 232 -27.07 -9.73 11.17
C GLU A 232 -26.24 -9.79 12.44
N VAL A 233 -25.31 -10.75 12.55
CA VAL A 233 -24.37 -10.82 13.68
C VAL A 233 -23.44 -9.60 13.70
N GLY A 234 -22.95 -9.16 12.54
CA GLY A 234 -22.18 -7.93 12.44
C GLY A 234 -22.94 -6.71 12.98
N LEU A 235 -24.21 -6.55 12.61
CA LEU A 235 -25.07 -5.47 13.10
C LEU A 235 -25.33 -5.60 14.62
N GLN A 236 -25.49 -6.81 15.15
CA GLN A 236 -25.62 -7.03 16.58
C GLN A 236 -24.36 -6.59 17.33
N THR A 237 -23.18 -6.99 16.85
CA THR A 237 -21.89 -6.57 17.41
C THR A 237 -21.74 -5.04 17.34
N ALA A 238 -22.04 -4.42 16.20
CA ALA A 238 -22.00 -2.97 16.04
C ALA A 238 -22.94 -2.25 17.04
N HIS A 239 -24.19 -2.71 17.17
CA HIS A 239 -25.16 -2.15 18.12
C HIS A 239 -24.74 -2.29 19.58
N ALA A 240 -23.95 -3.31 19.90
CA ALA A 240 -23.43 -3.52 21.25
C ALA A 240 -22.28 -2.56 21.62
N ILE A 241 -21.67 -1.86 20.65
CA ILE A 241 -20.60 -0.88 20.89
C ILE A 241 -21.19 0.36 21.56
N PRO A 242 -20.84 0.70 22.81
CA PRO A 242 -21.38 1.87 23.51
C PRO A 242 -20.88 3.21 22.97
N ASP A 243 -19.65 3.26 22.43
CA ASP A 243 -19.09 4.48 21.84
C ASP A 243 -19.76 4.82 20.52
N LEU A 244 -20.26 6.05 20.40
CA LEU A 244 -20.99 6.50 19.20
C LEU A 244 -20.08 6.51 17.97
N GLY A 245 -18.82 6.90 18.11
CA GLY A 245 -17.86 6.94 17.00
C GLY A 245 -17.51 5.55 16.49
N GLY A 246 -17.17 4.63 17.40
CA GLY A 246 -16.88 3.23 17.08
C GLY A 246 -18.10 2.51 16.49
N ARG A 247 -19.29 2.75 17.04
CA ARG A 247 -20.55 2.22 16.48
C ARG A 247 -20.79 2.75 15.07
N ALA A 248 -20.59 4.05 14.84
CA ALA A 248 -20.75 4.65 13.52
C ALA A 248 -19.79 4.03 12.50
N ARG A 249 -18.50 3.89 12.83
CA ARG A 249 -17.51 3.20 11.98
C ARG A 249 -17.92 1.75 11.68
N ALA A 250 -18.36 1.01 12.68
CA ALA A 250 -18.85 -0.36 12.50
C ALA A 250 -20.03 -0.40 11.53
N MET A 251 -21.04 0.45 11.75
CA MET A 251 -22.23 0.51 10.89
C MET A 251 -21.92 0.99 9.47
N ALA A 252 -20.99 1.93 9.29
CA ALA A 252 -20.53 2.37 7.98
C ALA A 252 -19.81 1.26 7.21
N GLY A 253 -18.92 0.52 7.88
CA GLY A 253 -18.27 -0.66 7.30
C GLY A 253 -19.25 -1.77 6.91
N ILE A 254 -20.28 -1.99 7.72
CA ILE A 254 -21.36 -2.96 7.40
C ILE A 254 -22.20 -2.48 6.21
N ALA A 255 -22.52 -1.19 6.12
CA ALA A 255 -23.22 -0.63 4.97
C ALA A 255 -22.41 -0.81 3.67
N ALA A 256 -21.10 -0.58 3.72
CA ALA A 256 -20.21 -0.85 2.59
C ALA A 256 -20.20 -2.34 2.18
N GLU A 257 -20.26 -3.25 3.16
CA GLU A 257 -20.36 -4.68 2.86
C GLU A 257 -21.74 -5.07 2.27
N GLN A 258 -22.82 -4.46 2.76
CA GLN A 258 -24.15 -4.63 2.16
C GLN A 258 -24.16 -4.17 0.69
N VAL A 259 -23.46 -3.08 0.36
CA VAL A 259 -23.24 -2.63 -1.02
C VAL A 259 -22.47 -3.66 -1.83
N ALA A 260 -21.36 -4.20 -1.30
CA ALA A 260 -20.56 -5.21 -1.97
C ALA A 260 -21.36 -6.49 -2.30
N GLN A 261 -22.38 -6.80 -1.48
CA GLN A 261 -23.34 -7.90 -1.70
C GLN A 261 -24.52 -7.52 -2.61
N GLY A 262 -24.54 -6.30 -3.17
CA GLY A 262 -25.59 -5.79 -4.07
C GLY A 262 -26.83 -5.24 -3.38
N ASN A 263 -26.83 -5.14 -2.04
CA ASN A 263 -27.99 -4.75 -1.23
C ASN A 263 -27.98 -3.25 -0.89
N ILE A 264 -28.09 -2.39 -1.91
CA ILE A 264 -28.06 -0.92 -1.77
C ILE A 264 -29.14 -0.39 -0.80
N GLU A 265 -30.35 -0.94 -0.83
CA GLU A 265 -31.45 -0.51 0.05
C GLU A 265 -31.17 -0.81 1.53
N ALA A 266 -30.56 -1.97 1.82
CA ALA A 266 -30.16 -2.34 3.16
C ALA A 266 -29.04 -1.40 3.66
N ALA A 267 -28.05 -1.11 2.80
CA ALA A 267 -26.98 -0.17 3.09
C ALA A 267 -27.50 1.24 3.42
N LEU A 268 -28.45 1.76 2.62
CA LEU A 268 -29.12 3.05 2.90
C LEU A 268 -29.85 3.03 4.25
N THR A 269 -30.48 1.91 4.59
CA THR A 269 -31.18 1.76 5.88
C THR A 269 -30.21 1.73 7.04
N THR A 270 -29.07 1.06 6.89
CA THR A 270 -27.98 1.06 7.89
C THR A 270 -27.39 2.46 8.04
N ALA A 271 -27.05 3.13 6.93
CA ALA A 271 -26.46 4.48 6.93
C ALA A 271 -27.36 5.51 7.63
N ARG A 272 -28.68 5.50 7.35
CA ARG A 272 -29.66 6.38 8.00
C ARG A 272 -29.79 6.18 9.51
N ARG A 273 -29.31 5.06 10.06
CA ARG A 273 -29.33 4.76 11.49
C ARG A 273 -28.04 5.15 12.20
N ILE A 274 -27.07 5.72 11.49
CA ILE A 274 -25.83 6.22 12.08
C ILE A 274 -26.12 7.55 12.78
N GLU A 275 -25.94 7.57 14.10
CA GLU A 275 -26.30 8.73 14.95
C GLU A 275 -25.17 9.76 15.07
N ALA A 276 -23.92 9.36 14.79
CA ALA A 276 -22.77 10.23 14.91
C ALA A 276 -22.75 11.27 13.78
N SER A 277 -22.52 12.53 14.13
CA SER A 277 -22.28 13.58 13.13
C SER A 277 -21.11 13.19 12.24
N TYR A 278 -21.27 13.32 10.91
CA TYR A 278 -20.30 12.88 9.90
C TYR A 278 -20.02 11.38 9.88
N GLY A 279 -20.67 10.57 10.72
CA GLY A 279 -20.40 9.14 10.84
C GLY A 279 -20.95 8.30 9.69
N ASP A 280 -21.92 8.84 8.95
CA ASP A 280 -22.54 8.23 7.77
C ASP A 280 -21.77 8.52 6.47
N HIS A 281 -20.82 9.46 6.48
CA HIS A 281 -20.08 9.89 5.30
C HIS A 281 -19.47 8.72 4.51
N GLU A 282 -18.70 7.86 5.17
CA GLU A 282 -18.07 6.69 4.53
C GLU A 282 -19.10 5.71 3.95
N ALA A 283 -20.22 5.53 4.66
CA ALA A 283 -21.31 4.69 4.18
C ALA A 283 -21.93 5.28 2.91
N MET A 284 -22.18 6.59 2.88
CA MET A 284 -22.78 7.28 1.74
C MET A 284 -21.87 7.24 0.51
N VAL A 285 -20.55 7.40 0.68
CA VAL A 285 -19.55 7.23 -0.39
C VAL A 285 -19.61 5.80 -0.95
N ALA A 286 -19.61 4.78 -0.09
CA ALA A 286 -19.68 3.39 -0.51
C ALA A 286 -20.98 3.07 -1.26
N ILE A 287 -22.13 3.58 -0.79
CA ILE A 287 -23.43 3.41 -1.46
C ILE A 287 -23.42 4.09 -2.83
N SER A 288 -22.80 5.27 -2.96
CA SER A 288 -22.68 5.99 -4.23
C SER A 288 -21.86 5.20 -5.25
N ASP A 289 -20.71 4.64 -4.84
CA ASP A 289 -19.94 3.73 -5.71
C ASP A 289 -20.73 2.46 -6.07
N GLY A 290 -21.47 1.91 -5.11
CA GLY A 290 -22.36 0.77 -5.33
C GLY A 290 -23.42 1.01 -6.40
N MET A 291 -24.07 2.18 -6.37
CA MET A 291 -25.04 2.58 -7.39
C MET A 291 -24.37 2.67 -8.77
N ALA A 292 -23.19 3.30 -8.85
CA ALA A 292 -22.43 3.39 -10.09
C ALA A 292 -22.02 2.00 -10.63
N ALA A 293 -21.60 1.09 -9.75
CA ALA A 293 -21.25 -0.29 -10.10
C ALA A 293 -22.46 -1.09 -10.62
N ALA A 294 -23.66 -0.80 -10.11
CA ALA A 294 -24.92 -1.36 -10.59
C ALA A 294 -25.42 -0.70 -11.90
N GLY A 295 -24.72 0.30 -12.41
CA GLY A 295 -25.06 1.05 -13.63
C GLY A 295 -26.02 2.23 -13.41
N ASP A 296 -26.38 2.53 -12.17
CA ASP A 296 -27.17 3.73 -11.82
C ASP A 296 -26.24 4.94 -11.65
N PHE A 297 -25.67 5.40 -12.76
CA PHE A 297 -24.80 6.57 -12.77
C PHE A 297 -25.54 7.86 -12.40
N GLY A 298 -26.84 7.96 -12.70
CA GLY A 298 -27.66 9.12 -12.37
C GLY A 298 -27.86 9.27 -10.87
N GLY A 299 -28.30 8.19 -10.19
CA GLY A 299 -28.44 8.16 -8.74
C GLY A 299 -27.10 8.33 -8.02
N ALA A 300 -26.04 7.70 -8.55
CA ALA A 300 -24.69 7.89 -8.03
C ALA A 300 -24.21 9.35 -8.14
N LEU A 301 -24.47 10.03 -9.26
CA LEU A 301 -24.10 11.44 -9.44
C LEU A 301 -24.86 12.35 -8.47
N GLU A 302 -26.18 12.17 -8.35
CA GLU A 302 -27.00 12.94 -7.42
C GLU A 302 -26.49 12.81 -5.97
N MET A 303 -26.21 11.57 -5.55
CA MET A 303 -25.69 11.31 -4.22
C MET A 303 -24.27 11.85 -4.02
N ALA A 304 -23.39 11.70 -5.01
CA ALA A 304 -22.03 12.21 -4.96
C ALA A 304 -21.99 13.75 -4.84
N LEU A 305 -22.85 14.46 -5.56
CA LEU A 305 -23.01 15.91 -5.44
C LEU A 305 -23.53 16.30 -4.05
N ALA A 306 -24.52 15.57 -3.52
CA ALA A 306 -25.04 15.81 -2.18
C ALA A 306 -23.98 15.58 -1.08
N ILE A 307 -23.13 14.55 -1.23
CA ILE A 307 -21.98 14.29 -0.35
C ILE A 307 -21.00 15.46 -0.41
N GLN A 308 -20.62 15.91 -1.60
CA GLN A 308 -19.71 17.05 -1.75
C GLN A 308 -20.30 18.33 -1.12
N GLU A 309 -21.59 18.60 -1.29
CA GLU A 309 -22.24 19.76 -0.67
C GLU A 309 -22.27 19.66 0.86
N ALA A 310 -22.60 18.48 1.41
CA ALA A 310 -22.72 18.28 2.86
C ALA A 310 -21.36 18.21 3.58
N TYR A 311 -20.35 17.63 2.93
CA TYR A 311 -19.09 17.26 3.56
C TYR A 311 -17.86 17.97 2.97
N GLY A 312 -17.99 18.58 1.79
CA GLY A 312 -16.85 19.14 1.07
C GLY A 312 -15.89 18.07 0.58
N ASP A 313 -16.39 16.85 0.31
CA ASP A 313 -15.58 15.69 -0.09
C ASP A 313 -15.93 15.28 -1.54
N GLY A 314 -14.91 15.26 -2.42
CA GLY A 314 -15.06 14.89 -3.83
C GLY A 314 -14.87 13.39 -4.12
N ALA A 315 -14.66 12.54 -3.11
CA ALA A 315 -14.32 11.12 -3.28
C ALA A 315 -15.43 10.33 -3.99
N ALA A 316 -16.70 10.60 -3.70
CA ALA A 316 -17.82 9.94 -4.36
C ALA A 316 -17.88 10.28 -5.86
N LEU A 317 -17.63 11.55 -6.23
CA LEU A 317 -17.53 11.99 -7.63
C LEU A 317 -16.31 11.37 -8.32
N ALA A 318 -15.17 11.27 -7.63
CA ALA A 318 -13.97 10.61 -8.13
C ALA A 318 -14.21 9.13 -8.45
N ALA A 319 -14.85 8.39 -7.54
CA ALA A 319 -15.20 6.98 -7.73
C ALA A 319 -16.18 6.81 -8.90
N LEU A 320 -17.20 7.67 -9.00
CA LEU A 320 -18.13 7.66 -10.13
C LEU A 320 -17.41 7.88 -11.47
N ALA A 321 -16.54 8.89 -11.55
CA ALA A 321 -15.77 9.18 -12.75
C ALA A 321 -14.85 8.02 -13.15
N GLU A 322 -14.23 7.33 -12.19
CA GLU A 322 -13.46 6.11 -12.43
C GLU A 322 -14.35 5.00 -13.00
N ARG A 323 -15.52 4.73 -12.40
CA ARG A 323 -16.45 3.71 -12.88
C ARG A 323 -16.90 3.97 -14.32
N GLN A 324 -17.25 5.21 -14.63
CA GLN A 324 -17.59 5.64 -15.99
C GLN A 324 -16.44 5.36 -16.97
N ALA A 325 -15.19 5.70 -16.60
CA ALA A 325 -14.02 5.40 -17.41
C ALA A 325 -13.82 3.89 -17.64
N MET A 326 -14.00 3.07 -16.61
CA MET A 326 -13.91 1.60 -16.71
C MET A 326 -14.96 1.01 -17.66
N THR A 327 -16.16 1.56 -17.69
CA THR A 327 -17.24 1.12 -18.62
C THR A 327 -17.13 1.75 -20.01
N GLY A 328 -16.13 2.61 -20.25
CA GLY A 328 -15.91 3.30 -21.52
C GLY A 328 -16.77 4.55 -21.75
N ALA A 329 -17.45 5.04 -20.71
CA ALA A 329 -18.21 6.29 -20.69
C ALA A 329 -17.25 7.47 -20.38
N TYR A 330 -16.30 7.69 -21.30
CA TYR A 330 -15.18 8.60 -21.07
C TYR A 330 -15.55 10.08 -21.03
N ASP A 331 -16.54 10.50 -21.82
CA ASP A 331 -17.01 11.89 -21.83
C ASP A 331 -17.73 12.20 -20.51
N ASP A 332 -18.59 11.30 -20.05
CA ASP A 332 -19.27 11.39 -18.75
C ASP A 332 -18.27 11.41 -17.57
N SER A 333 -17.19 10.62 -17.67
CA SER A 333 -16.09 10.62 -16.70
C SER A 333 -15.42 12.00 -16.60
N VAL A 334 -15.15 12.64 -17.75
CA VAL A 334 -14.56 13.98 -17.80
C VAL A 334 -15.52 15.05 -17.28
N GLU A 335 -16.81 14.93 -17.60
CA GLU A 335 -17.86 15.81 -17.06
C GLU A 335 -17.94 15.70 -15.53
N THR A 336 -18.00 14.48 -15.00
CA THR A 336 -18.03 14.23 -13.55
C THR A 336 -16.77 14.75 -12.85
N LEU A 337 -15.59 14.60 -13.47
CA LEU A 337 -14.35 15.21 -12.95
C LEU A 337 -14.44 16.73 -12.84
N SER A 338 -15.17 17.39 -13.75
CA SER A 338 -15.33 18.85 -13.73
C SER A 338 -16.20 19.36 -12.58
N GLU A 339 -17.02 18.48 -11.99
CA GLU A 339 -17.84 18.77 -10.80
C GLU A 339 -17.04 18.67 -9.48
N ILE A 340 -15.85 18.07 -9.51
CA ILE A 340 -14.99 17.96 -8.31
C ILE A 340 -14.37 19.32 -8.01
N THR A 341 -14.79 19.92 -6.91
CA THR A 341 -14.33 21.26 -6.50
C THR A 341 -13.06 21.22 -5.66
N VAL A 342 -12.81 20.08 -5.00
CA VAL A 342 -11.62 19.85 -4.16
C VAL A 342 -10.45 19.41 -5.02
N ILE A 343 -9.45 20.28 -5.16
CA ILE A 343 -8.26 20.04 -6.00
C ILE A 343 -7.55 18.73 -5.63
N GLU A 344 -7.49 18.40 -4.34
CA GLU A 344 -6.80 17.19 -3.89
C GLU A 344 -7.48 15.90 -4.34
N ASP A 345 -8.82 15.88 -4.38
CA ASP A 345 -9.61 14.76 -4.86
C ASP A 345 -9.63 14.70 -6.38
N LEU A 346 -9.64 15.86 -7.04
CA LEU A 346 -9.51 15.96 -8.49
C LEU A 346 -8.17 15.41 -8.97
N ASP A 347 -7.06 15.76 -8.31
CA ASP A 347 -5.73 15.22 -8.60
C ASP A 347 -5.69 13.69 -8.42
N ARG A 348 -6.34 13.18 -7.37
CA ARG A 348 -6.45 11.74 -7.09
C ARG A 348 -7.25 11.03 -8.18
N ALA A 349 -8.40 11.58 -8.56
CA ALA A 349 -9.28 11.04 -9.58
C ALA A 349 -8.59 10.99 -10.95
N ARG A 350 -7.89 12.07 -11.33
CA ARG A 350 -7.06 12.13 -12.55
C ARG A 350 -6.01 11.03 -12.59
N ALA A 351 -5.29 10.80 -11.49
CA ALA A 351 -4.27 9.75 -11.43
C ALA A 351 -4.86 8.34 -11.65
N ILE A 352 -6.03 8.08 -11.06
CA ILE A 352 -6.72 6.80 -11.18
C ILE A 352 -7.25 6.59 -12.60
N ILE A 353 -7.96 7.57 -13.16
CA ILE A 353 -8.53 7.50 -14.52
C ILE A 353 -7.43 7.43 -15.58
N ALA A 354 -6.30 8.12 -15.38
CA ALA A 354 -5.14 8.02 -16.27
C ALA A 354 -4.63 6.58 -16.39
N ARG A 355 -4.65 5.80 -15.31
CA ARG A 355 -4.29 4.37 -15.35
C ARG A 355 -5.24 3.59 -16.25
N GLU A 356 -6.55 3.78 -16.13
CA GLU A 356 -7.50 3.08 -17.00
C GLU A 356 -7.40 3.48 -18.47
N TYR A 357 -7.08 4.74 -18.74
CA TYR A 357 -6.82 5.20 -20.10
C TYR A 357 -5.54 4.55 -20.65
N ALA A 358 -4.50 4.40 -19.83
CA ALA A 358 -3.27 3.74 -20.26
C ALA A 358 -3.48 2.23 -20.53
N ARG A 359 -4.35 1.54 -19.78
CA ARG A 359 -4.71 0.13 -20.04
C ARG A 359 -5.37 -0.06 -21.40
N THR A 360 -6.26 0.87 -21.75
CA THR A 360 -7.11 0.82 -22.97
C THR A 360 -6.45 1.42 -24.21
N ASP A 361 -5.11 1.51 -24.22
CA ASP A 361 -4.30 2.07 -25.32
C ASP A 361 -4.57 3.56 -25.62
N ARG A 362 -5.18 4.28 -24.67
CA ARG A 362 -5.46 5.72 -24.75
C ARG A 362 -4.36 6.54 -24.10
N SER A 363 -3.10 6.25 -24.45
CA SER A 363 -1.94 6.91 -23.83
C SER A 363 -2.07 8.42 -23.84
N ARG A 364 -2.40 9.06 -24.97
CA ARG A 364 -2.50 10.53 -25.03
C ARG A 364 -3.49 11.12 -24.01
N ALA A 365 -4.64 10.48 -23.80
CA ALA A 365 -5.62 10.95 -22.83
C ALA A 365 -5.15 10.68 -21.39
N ALA A 366 -4.49 9.54 -21.14
CA ALA A 366 -3.84 9.28 -19.85
C ALA A 366 -2.79 10.35 -19.53
N LEU A 367 -1.99 10.72 -20.53
CA LEU A 367 -0.96 11.76 -20.41
C LEU A 367 -1.57 13.13 -20.10
N GLU A 368 -2.68 13.47 -20.74
CA GLU A 368 -3.41 14.73 -20.48
C GLU A 368 -3.94 14.76 -19.03
N MET A 369 -4.49 13.65 -18.53
CA MET A 369 -4.94 13.55 -17.15
C MET A 369 -3.78 13.76 -16.16
N VAL A 370 -2.64 13.09 -16.37
CA VAL A 370 -1.44 13.23 -15.53
C VAL A 370 -0.87 14.64 -15.59
N ALA A 371 -0.79 15.25 -16.78
CA ALA A 371 -0.27 16.61 -16.96
C ALA A 371 -1.09 17.65 -16.17
N ASN A 372 -2.39 17.40 -16.02
CA ASN A 372 -3.32 18.26 -15.28
C ASN A 372 -3.34 18.01 -13.77
N ILE A 373 -2.55 17.08 -13.23
CA ILE A 373 -2.39 16.89 -11.77
C ILE A 373 -1.56 18.04 -11.22
N ALA A 374 -2.14 18.88 -10.37
CA ALA A 374 -1.49 20.10 -9.86
C ALA A 374 -0.31 19.77 -8.92
N ASN A 375 -0.49 18.81 -8.02
CA ASN A 375 0.55 18.40 -7.08
C ASN A 375 1.64 17.56 -7.78
N ARG A 376 2.89 18.04 -7.76
CA ARG A 376 4.03 17.36 -8.39
C ARG A 376 4.27 15.95 -7.86
N ASN A 377 4.13 15.71 -6.55
CA ASN A 377 4.37 14.39 -5.97
C ASN A 377 3.26 13.41 -6.38
N LYS A 378 1.98 13.83 -6.32
CA LYS A 378 0.86 13.02 -6.84
C LYS A 378 1.02 12.73 -8.34
N ARG A 379 1.55 13.69 -9.10
CA ARG A 379 1.84 13.50 -10.53
C ARG A 379 2.93 12.44 -10.74
N PHE A 380 4.03 12.51 -9.99
CA PHE A 380 5.08 11.50 -10.01
C PHE A 380 4.53 10.11 -9.67
N ASP A 381 3.74 10.00 -8.60
CA ASP A 381 3.10 8.76 -8.19
C ASP A 381 2.17 8.19 -9.28
N ALA A 382 1.43 9.06 -9.98
CA ALA A 382 0.58 8.66 -11.10
C ALA A 382 1.40 8.09 -12.26
N VAL A 383 2.50 8.76 -12.66
CA VAL A 383 3.42 8.26 -13.70
C VAL A 383 4.00 6.91 -13.28
N ARG A 384 4.46 6.79 -12.03
CA ARG A 384 4.98 5.53 -11.46
C ARG A 384 3.97 4.40 -11.56
N ALA A 385 2.74 4.64 -11.11
CA ALA A 385 1.69 3.64 -11.10
C ALA A 385 1.33 3.17 -12.52
N ILE A 386 1.28 4.08 -13.50
CA ILE A 386 1.03 3.73 -14.90
C ILE A 386 2.21 2.94 -15.49
N ALA A 387 3.45 3.39 -15.27
CA ALA A 387 4.65 2.73 -15.80
C ALA A 387 4.80 1.31 -15.25
N VAL A 388 4.64 1.13 -13.93
CA VAL A 388 4.66 -0.19 -13.27
C VAL A 388 3.57 -1.09 -13.84
N MET A 389 2.35 -0.59 -13.97
CA MET A 389 1.24 -1.36 -14.54
C MET A 389 1.53 -1.82 -15.97
N LEU A 390 2.00 -0.93 -16.85
CA LEU A 390 2.39 -1.27 -18.22
C LEU A 390 3.51 -2.32 -18.25
N ALA A 391 4.51 -2.19 -17.37
CA ALA A 391 5.59 -3.16 -17.23
C ALA A 391 5.06 -4.55 -16.79
N THR A 392 4.13 -4.61 -15.84
CA THR A 392 3.48 -5.87 -15.41
C THR A 392 2.58 -6.48 -16.49
N GLU A 393 2.13 -5.71 -17.48
CA GLU A 393 1.40 -6.20 -18.65
C GLU A 393 2.36 -6.63 -19.80
N GLY A 394 3.67 -6.59 -19.58
CA GLY A 394 4.69 -6.88 -20.58
C GLY A 394 4.93 -5.77 -21.60
N LYS A 395 4.35 -4.58 -21.39
CA LYS A 395 4.49 -3.40 -22.27
C LYS A 395 5.64 -2.50 -21.81
N THR A 396 6.83 -3.08 -21.60
CA THR A 396 8.00 -2.42 -21.00
C THR A 396 8.46 -1.19 -21.78
N ASP A 397 8.54 -1.28 -23.11
CA ASP A 397 8.99 -0.16 -23.94
C ASP A 397 8.09 1.07 -23.74
N ARG A 398 6.78 0.86 -23.65
CA ARG A 398 5.82 1.93 -23.39
C ARG A 398 5.94 2.50 -21.98
N ALA A 399 6.27 1.66 -21.00
CA ALA A 399 6.52 2.13 -19.65
C ALA A 399 7.76 3.04 -19.61
N LEU A 400 8.84 2.68 -20.32
CA LEU A 400 10.06 3.48 -20.42
C LEU A 400 9.86 4.77 -21.23
N ASP A 401 9.08 4.73 -22.31
CA ASP A 401 8.69 5.92 -23.07
C ASP A 401 7.95 6.93 -22.18
N LEU A 402 6.98 6.44 -21.40
CA LEU A 402 6.21 7.25 -20.46
C LEU A 402 7.11 7.90 -19.40
N VAL A 403 8.05 7.14 -18.82
CA VAL A 403 9.00 7.68 -17.85
C VAL A 403 9.86 8.77 -18.49
N THR A 404 10.35 8.54 -19.70
CA THR A 404 11.19 9.51 -20.41
C THR A 404 10.45 10.82 -20.71
N GLU A 405 9.17 10.74 -21.05
CA GLU A 405 8.37 11.92 -21.42
C GLU A 405 7.93 12.76 -20.20
N PHE A 406 7.69 12.15 -19.03
CA PHE A 406 7.05 12.82 -17.89
C PHE A 406 7.88 12.92 -16.63
N ALA A 407 8.94 12.13 -16.48
CA ALA A 407 9.84 12.26 -15.36
C ALA A 407 10.76 13.46 -15.58
N GLY A 408 10.88 14.32 -14.57
CA GLY A 408 12.05 15.20 -14.50
C GLY A 408 13.32 14.34 -14.47
N ARG A 409 14.46 14.89 -14.92
CA ARG A 409 15.75 14.16 -14.90
C ARG A 409 16.09 13.54 -13.53
N ALA A 410 15.69 14.19 -12.44
CA ALA A 410 15.93 13.72 -11.08
C ALA A 410 15.07 12.51 -10.68
N ASP A 411 13.93 12.34 -11.35
CA ASP A 411 12.86 11.41 -10.97
C ASP A 411 12.86 10.16 -11.90
N ALA A 412 13.52 10.25 -13.06
CA ALA A 412 13.48 9.22 -14.10
C ALA A 412 14.05 7.87 -13.65
N GLU A 413 15.18 7.87 -12.96
CA GLU A 413 15.87 6.63 -12.58
C GLU A 413 15.14 5.84 -11.49
N GLU A 414 14.44 6.53 -10.57
CA GLU A 414 13.54 5.88 -9.61
C GLU A 414 12.41 5.16 -10.35
N LEU A 415 11.81 5.81 -11.35
CA LEU A 415 10.73 5.23 -12.13
C LEU A 415 11.20 4.07 -13.02
N VAL A 416 12.39 4.19 -13.64
CA VAL A 416 13.00 3.08 -14.38
C VAL A 416 13.27 1.89 -13.44
N THR A 417 13.76 2.14 -12.22
CA THR A 417 13.94 1.09 -11.20
C THR A 417 12.63 0.38 -10.89
N ALA A 418 11.53 1.11 -10.72
CA ALA A 418 10.21 0.52 -10.51
C ALA A 418 9.73 -0.32 -11.72
N VAL A 419 9.99 0.13 -12.95
CA VAL A 419 9.69 -0.62 -14.19
C VAL A 419 10.51 -1.91 -14.28
N VAL A 420 11.80 -1.85 -13.96
CA VAL A 420 12.72 -3.01 -13.94
C VAL A 420 12.18 -4.10 -13.01
N LEU A 421 11.85 -3.74 -11.76
CA LEU A 421 11.36 -4.70 -10.76
C LEU A 421 9.98 -5.28 -11.13
N ALA A 422 9.11 -4.46 -11.71
CA ALA A 422 7.80 -4.90 -12.19
C ALA A 422 7.91 -5.90 -13.35
N GLN A 423 8.78 -5.62 -14.31
CA GLN A 423 9.01 -6.41 -15.51
C GLN A 423 9.74 -7.73 -15.23
N ALA A 424 10.63 -7.76 -14.23
CA ALA A 424 11.34 -8.97 -13.82
C ALA A 424 10.40 -10.14 -13.48
N ARG A 425 9.21 -9.81 -12.92
CA ARG A 425 8.19 -10.80 -12.54
C ARG A 425 7.47 -11.43 -13.74
N THR A 426 7.55 -10.82 -14.93
CA THR A 426 6.77 -11.22 -16.10
C THR A 426 7.62 -11.72 -17.27
N SER A 427 8.76 -11.08 -17.51
CA SER A 427 9.55 -11.26 -18.74
C SER A 427 10.93 -11.89 -18.51
N GLY A 428 11.21 -12.31 -17.26
CA GLY A 428 12.44 -12.99 -16.87
C GLY A 428 13.56 -12.05 -16.43
N LEU A 429 14.39 -12.52 -15.49
CA LEU A 429 15.40 -11.72 -14.79
C LEU A 429 16.48 -11.15 -15.71
N ASP A 430 16.91 -11.88 -16.74
CA ASP A 430 18.03 -11.46 -17.61
C ASP A 430 17.73 -10.12 -18.32
N THR A 431 16.49 -9.93 -18.77
CA THR A 431 16.07 -8.68 -19.43
C THR A 431 15.99 -7.52 -18.43
N ALA A 432 15.51 -7.79 -17.21
CA ALA A 432 15.45 -6.79 -16.15
C ALA A 432 16.85 -6.36 -15.69
N VAL A 433 17.80 -7.30 -15.61
CA VAL A 433 19.21 -7.02 -15.32
C VAL A 433 19.82 -6.14 -16.41
N ALA A 434 19.52 -6.39 -17.69
CA ALA A 434 20.01 -5.56 -18.78
C ALA A 434 19.53 -4.10 -18.67
N ILE A 435 18.26 -3.89 -18.32
CA ILE A 435 17.70 -2.55 -18.11
C ILE A 435 18.25 -1.91 -16.83
N ALA A 436 18.42 -2.67 -15.73
CA ALA A 436 19.08 -2.16 -14.53
C ALA A 436 20.51 -1.66 -14.83
N GLY A 437 21.20 -2.33 -15.76
CA GLY A 437 22.53 -1.93 -16.22
C GLY A 437 22.55 -0.61 -16.98
N THR A 438 21.42 -0.09 -17.45
CA THR A 438 21.35 1.23 -18.11
C THR A 438 21.16 2.40 -17.14
N LEU A 439 21.00 2.13 -15.84
CA LEU A 439 20.88 3.18 -14.81
C LEU A 439 22.26 3.82 -14.59
N ASP A 440 22.29 5.15 -14.74
CA ASP A 440 23.51 5.94 -14.62
C ASP A 440 23.84 6.25 -13.15
N ASP A 441 22.85 6.53 -12.30
CA ASP A 441 23.04 6.73 -10.87
C ASP A 441 23.34 5.38 -10.18
N PRO A 442 24.52 5.22 -9.57
CA PRO A 442 24.91 4.00 -8.87
C PRO A 442 23.93 3.63 -7.73
N MET A 443 23.21 4.60 -7.14
CA MET A 443 22.25 4.35 -6.07
C MET A 443 21.05 3.57 -6.61
N PHE A 444 20.40 4.08 -7.65
CA PHE A 444 19.25 3.42 -8.27
C PHE A 444 19.66 2.09 -8.90
N ARG A 445 20.86 2.01 -9.47
CA ARG A 445 21.43 0.74 -9.95
C ARG A 445 21.58 -0.29 -8.81
N ALA A 446 22.11 0.11 -7.65
CA ALA A 446 22.23 -0.78 -6.49
C ALA A 446 20.86 -1.26 -5.99
N ILE A 447 19.88 -0.34 -5.87
CA ILE A 447 18.51 -0.65 -5.44
C ILE A 447 17.83 -1.62 -6.41
N ALA A 448 17.94 -1.37 -7.73
CA ALA A 448 17.39 -2.26 -8.75
C ALA A 448 17.99 -3.67 -8.66
N LEU A 449 19.32 -3.77 -8.52
CA LEU A 449 20.01 -5.05 -8.42
C LEU A 449 19.65 -5.84 -7.16
N ALA A 450 19.55 -5.15 -6.01
CA ALA A 450 19.10 -5.76 -4.76
C ALA A 450 17.68 -6.31 -4.89
N GLY A 451 16.75 -5.52 -5.45
CA GLY A 451 15.37 -5.97 -5.68
C GLY A 451 15.28 -7.15 -6.66
N LEU A 452 16.08 -7.17 -7.72
CA LEU A 452 16.17 -8.31 -8.64
C LEU A 452 16.73 -9.56 -7.95
N ALA A 453 17.69 -9.41 -7.03
CA ALA A 453 18.22 -10.52 -6.27
C ALA A 453 17.15 -11.22 -5.41
N ALA A 454 16.25 -10.45 -4.79
CA ALA A 454 15.14 -10.99 -4.00
C ALA A 454 14.15 -11.83 -4.84
N LEU A 455 14.05 -11.54 -6.15
CA LEU A 455 13.23 -12.24 -7.12
C LEU A 455 13.93 -13.46 -7.75
N ALA A 456 15.25 -13.62 -7.58
CA ALA A 456 16.06 -14.67 -8.20
C ALA A 456 16.01 -16.04 -7.48
N ARG A 457 14.82 -16.43 -7.02
CA ARG A 457 14.59 -17.64 -6.21
C ARG A 457 14.58 -18.94 -7.00
#